data_AF-A0A5B7CBU6-F1
#
_entry.id   AF-A0A5B7CBU6-F1
#
_cell.length_a   1.000
_cell.length_b   1.000
_cell.length_c   1.000
_cell.angle_alpha   90.00
_cell.angle_beta   90.00
_cell.angle_gamma   90.00
#
_symmetry.space_group_name_H-M   'P 1'
#
loop_
_entity.id
_entity.type
_entity.pdbx_description
1 polymer ?
#
loop_
_entity_poly.entity_id
_entity_poly.type
_entity_poly.pdbx_seq_one_letter_code
_entity_poly.pdbx_strand_id
1 'polypeptide(L)'
;QKQEGNSTRHGSIESTADSWEKTALAKIKNRYEKLSSTILAWENEKKMKAKLQMERKKSELEQRGARNLQHYQNKLARIDNIAGGARAQVEEKRRSEESEVKEKAEKIRSTGNVPVCCFCF
;
A
#
# COMPACT_ATOMS: atom_id res chain seq x y z
N GLN A 1 -8.97 -5.70 91.95
CA GLN A 1 -9.26 -6.28 90.62
C GLN A 1 -10.05 -5.27 89.78
N LYS A 2 -9.42 -4.63 88.79
CA LYS A 2 -10.09 -3.78 87.79
C LYS A 2 -9.16 -3.62 86.57
N GLN A 3 -8.96 -4.68 85.79
CA GLN A 3 -8.19 -4.61 84.53
C GLN A 3 -8.80 -5.39 83.36
N GLU A 4 -9.68 -6.37 83.61
CA GLU A 4 -10.22 -7.23 82.55
C GLU A 4 -11.20 -6.53 81.58
N GLY A 5 -11.85 -5.45 82.00
CA GLY A 5 -12.79 -4.70 81.15
C GLY A 5 -12.16 -3.76 80.12
N ASN A 6 -10.87 -3.41 80.27
CA ASN A 6 -10.22 -2.41 79.41
C ASN A 6 -9.51 -3.06 78.20
N SER A 7 -8.95 -4.26 78.38
CA SER A 7 -8.24 -4.99 77.32
C SER A 7 -9.17 -5.48 76.21
N THR A 8 -10.34 -6.03 76.57
CA THR A 8 -11.33 -6.53 75.61
C THR A 8 -11.99 -5.40 74.81
N ARG A 9 -12.19 -4.24 75.44
CA ARG A 9 -12.74 -3.05 74.78
C ARG A 9 -11.73 -2.42 73.83
N HIS A 10 -10.44 -2.41 74.19
CA HIS A 10 -9.38 -1.91 73.31
C HIS A 10 -9.20 -2.80 72.07
N GLY A 11 -9.12 -4.12 72.23
CA GLY A 11 -9.04 -5.05 71.09
C GLY A 11 -10.29 -5.03 70.19
N SER A 12 -11.48 -4.79 70.75
CA SER A 12 -12.71 -4.60 69.96
C SER A 12 -12.74 -3.28 69.17
N ILE A 13 -12.17 -2.20 69.73
CA ILE A 13 -12.03 -0.91 69.03
C ILE A 13 -11.00 -1.03 67.90
N GLU A 14 -9.87 -1.70 68.14
CA GLU A 14 -8.83 -1.97 67.14
C GLU A 14 -9.39 -2.81 65.97
N SER A 15 -10.13 -3.87 66.26
CA SER A 15 -10.84 -4.67 65.24
C SER A 15 -11.86 -3.86 64.40
N THR A 16 -12.50 -2.86 65.01
CA THR A 16 -13.43 -1.95 64.30
C THR A 16 -12.68 -0.97 63.40
N ALA A 17 -11.54 -0.44 63.86
CA ALA A 17 -10.67 0.44 63.10
C ALA A 17 -10.08 -0.28 61.87
N ASP A 18 -9.61 -1.52 62.04
CA ASP A 18 -9.06 -2.34 60.95
C ASP A 18 -10.09 -2.63 59.86
N SER A 19 -11.33 -2.93 60.26
CA SER A 19 -12.44 -3.16 59.32
C SER A 19 -12.78 -1.90 58.51
N TRP A 20 -12.78 -0.74 59.18
CA TRP A 20 -13.00 0.54 58.54
C TRP A 20 -11.85 0.91 57.59
N GLU A 21 -10.60 0.74 58.01
CA GLU A 21 -9.40 0.98 57.20
C GLU A 21 -9.43 0.12 55.94
N LYS A 22 -9.67 -1.19 56.08
CA LYS A 22 -9.77 -2.11 54.95
C LYS A 22 -10.86 -1.67 53.96
N THR A 23 -12.01 -1.23 54.46
CA THR A 23 -13.10 -0.72 53.63
C THR A 23 -12.72 0.59 52.93
N ALA A 24 -12.03 1.50 53.62
CA ALA A 24 -11.55 2.77 53.05
C ALA A 24 -10.51 2.53 51.94
N LEU A 25 -9.52 1.66 52.19
CA LEU A 25 -8.51 1.27 51.21
C LEU A 25 -9.14 0.61 49.98
N ALA A 26 -10.12 -0.29 50.16
CA ALA A 26 -10.84 -0.91 49.05
C ALA A 26 -11.58 0.12 48.17
N LYS A 27 -12.22 1.13 48.78
CA LYS A 27 -12.87 2.23 48.05
C LYS A 27 -11.86 3.07 47.26
N ILE A 28 -10.72 3.39 47.86
CA ILE A 28 -9.64 4.12 47.20
C ILE A 28 -9.12 3.32 46.00
N LYS A 29 -8.81 2.03 46.19
CA LYS A 29 -8.33 1.14 45.14
C LYS A 29 -9.30 1.08 43.96
N ASN A 30 -10.57 0.80 44.22
CA ASN A 30 -11.60 0.73 43.18
C ASN A 30 -11.70 2.05 42.37
N ARG A 31 -11.63 3.20 43.04
CA ARG A 31 -11.65 4.51 42.36
C ARG A 31 -10.47 4.69 41.42
N TYR A 32 -9.26 4.36 41.88
CA TYR A 32 -8.05 4.51 41.05
C TYR A 32 -7.96 3.47 39.93
N GLU A 33 -8.44 2.24 40.14
CA GLU A 33 -8.55 1.24 39.08
C GLU A 33 -9.46 1.69 37.94
N LYS A 34 -10.60 2.32 38.28
CA LYS A 34 -11.51 2.91 37.30
C LYS A 34 -10.86 4.06 36.55
N LEU A 35 -10.22 5.00 37.26
CA LEU A 35 -9.51 6.12 36.64
C LEU A 35 -8.40 5.63 35.71
N SER A 36 -7.60 4.67 36.16
CA SER A 36 -6.53 4.07 35.36
C SER A 36 -7.07 3.42 34.10
N SER A 37 -8.19 2.69 34.20
CA SER A 37 -8.86 2.10 33.03
C SER A 37 -9.35 3.15 32.05
N THR A 38 -9.95 4.25 32.54
CA THR A 38 -10.39 5.37 31.69
C THR A 38 -9.22 6.05 30.98
N ILE A 39 -8.11 6.30 31.68
CA ILE A 39 -6.89 6.90 31.10
C ILE A 39 -6.35 6.00 30.00
N LEU A 40 -6.22 4.70 30.27
CA LEU A 40 -5.71 3.73 29.31
C LEU A 40 -6.60 3.61 28.06
N ALA A 41 -7.92 3.59 28.25
CA ALA A 41 -8.87 3.56 27.14
C ALA A 41 -8.74 4.79 26.24
N TRP A 42 -8.66 5.98 26.84
CA TRP A 42 -8.47 7.23 26.10
C TRP A 42 -7.13 7.26 25.35
N GLU A 43 -6.04 6.85 26.01
CA GLU A 43 -4.72 6.76 25.38
C GLU A 43 -4.73 5.82 24.18
N ASN A 44 -5.31 4.63 24.34
CA ASN A 44 -5.45 3.65 23.28
C ASN A 44 -6.28 4.19 22.11
N GLU A 45 -7.39 4.88 22.38
CA GLU A 45 -8.21 5.52 21.35
C GLU A 45 -7.39 6.54 20.54
N LYS A 46 -6.63 7.41 21.22
CA LYS A 46 -5.78 8.42 20.55
C LYS A 46 -4.68 7.77 19.71
N LYS A 47 -4.00 6.75 20.25
CA LYS A 47 -2.97 6.00 19.51
C LYS A 47 -3.55 5.29 18.29
N MET A 48 -4.70 4.63 18.43
CA MET A 48 -5.39 3.95 17.33
C MET A 48 -5.81 4.93 16.24
N LYS A 49 -6.34 6.10 16.62
CA LYS A 49 -6.69 7.16 15.66
C LYS A 49 -5.47 7.66 14.90
N ALA A 50 -4.36 7.89 15.59
CA ALA A 50 -3.10 8.31 14.95
C ALA A 50 -2.57 7.23 13.98
N LYS A 51 -2.57 5.96 14.41
CA LYS A 51 -2.17 4.83 13.56
C LYS A 51 -3.02 4.72 12.30
N LEU A 52 -4.35 4.82 12.43
CA LEU A 52 -5.25 4.75 11.29
C LEU A 52 -5.02 5.88 10.28
N GLN A 53 -4.76 7.11 10.76
CA GLN A 53 -4.43 8.24 9.89
C GLN A 53 -3.11 8.03 9.14
N MET A 54 -2.10 7.48 9.82
CA MET A 54 -0.82 7.13 9.20
C MET A 54 -1.00 6.07 8.10
N GLU A 55 -1.70 4.97 8.40
CA GLU A 55 -1.93 3.89 7.43
C GLU A 55 -2.74 4.35 6.21
N ARG A 56 -3.74 5.22 6.41
CA ARG A 56 -4.49 5.83 5.29
C ARG A 56 -3.57 6.60 4.35
N LYS A 57 -2.73 7.49 4.90
CA LYS A 57 -1.77 8.27 4.10
C LYS A 57 -0.77 7.37 3.37
N LYS A 58 -0.29 6.31 4.03
CA LYS A 58 0.61 5.33 3.42
C LYS A 58 -0.07 4.64 2.23
N SER A 59 -1.29 4.16 2.39
CA SER A 59 -2.06 3.51 1.33
C SER A 59 -2.36 4.46 0.15
N GLU A 60 -2.70 5.73 0.42
CA GLU A 60 -2.88 6.75 -0.63
C GLU A 60 -1.60 6.99 -1.44
N LEU A 61 -0.45 7.05 -0.77
CA LEU A 61 0.85 7.20 -1.43
C LEU A 61 1.21 5.98 -2.28
N GLU A 62 1.02 4.77 -1.74
CA GLU A 62 1.23 3.51 -2.47
C GLU A 62 0.33 3.44 -3.71
N GLN A 63 -0.95 3.77 -3.58
CA GLN A 63 -1.89 3.80 -4.70
C GLN A 63 -1.48 4.82 -5.76
N ARG A 64 -1.06 6.03 -5.35
CA ARG A 64 -0.57 7.06 -6.27
C ARG A 64 0.71 6.62 -6.99
N GLY A 65 1.62 5.97 -6.28
CA GLY A 65 2.83 5.38 -6.85
C GLY A 65 2.53 4.32 -7.90
N ALA A 66 1.63 3.39 -7.59
CA ALA A 66 1.21 2.34 -8.52
C ALA A 66 0.58 2.89 -9.79
N ARG A 67 -0.31 3.89 -9.68
CA ARG A 67 -0.93 4.56 -10.84
C ARG A 67 0.10 5.27 -11.72
N ASN A 68 1.07 5.96 -11.11
CA ASN A 68 2.14 6.62 -11.86
C ASN A 68 3.04 5.60 -12.58
N LEU A 69 3.39 4.49 -11.93
CA LEU A 69 4.19 3.43 -12.54
C LEU A 69 3.46 2.80 -13.73
N GLN A 70 2.17 2.49 -13.59
CA GLN A 70 1.35 1.96 -14.67
C GLN A 70 1.27 2.95 -15.85
N HIS A 71 1.08 4.25 -15.57
CA HIS A 71 1.07 5.28 -16.62
C HIS A 71 2.40 5.37 -17.37
N TYR A 72 3.52 5.27 -16.64
CA TYR A 72 4.85 5.23 -17.24
C TYR A 72 5.04 3.99 -18.14
N GLN A 73 4.66 2.80 -17.66
CA GLN A 73 4.72 1.56 -18.44
C GLN A 73 3.83 1.64 -19.70
N ASN A 74 2.62 2.18 -19.58
CA ASN A 74 1.73 2.39 -20.72
C ASN A 74 2.33 3.35 -21.76
N LYS A 75 3.03 4.40 -21.33
CA LYS A 75 3.75 5.30 -22.25
C LYS A 75 4.85 4.58 -23.00
N LEU A 76 5.66 3.78 -22.31
CA LEU A 76 6.71 2.97 -22.95
C LEU A 76 6.10 2.00 -23.97
N ALA A 77 5.09 1.22 -23.56
CA ALA A 77 4.41 0.27 -24.44
C ALA A 77 3.83 0.95 -25.69
N ARG A 78 3.26 2.16 -25.55
CA ARG A 78 2.76 2.94 -26.68
C ARG A 78 3.90 3.36 -27.62
N ILE A 79 5.02 3.84 -27.08
CA ILE A 79 6.19 4.22 -27.88
C ILE A 79 6.71 3.01 -28.64
N ASP A 80 6.87 1.87 -27.96
CA ASP A 80 7.36 0.63 -28.55
C ASP A 80 6.44 0.10 -29.65
N ASN A 81 5.12 0.20 -29.44
CA ASN A 81 4.13 -0.20 -30.44
C ASN A 81 4.23 0.68 -31.70
N ILE A 82 4.27 2.01 -31.55
CA ILE A 82 4.41 2.94 -32.68
C ILE A 82 5.71 2.70 -33.43
N ALA A 83 6.83 2.60 -32.71
CA ALA A 83 8.14 2.35 -33.31
C ALA A 83 8.20 0.97 -33.99
N GLY A 84 7.60 -0.05 -33.38
CA GLY A 84 7.46 -1.38 -33.95
C GLY A 84 6.67 -1.37 -35.26
N GLY A 85 5.53 -0.68 -35.29
CA GLY A 85 4.72 -0.51 -36.50
C GLY A 85 5.48 0.21 -37.62
N ALA A 86 6.19 1.29 -37.30
CA ALA A 86 7.00 2.01 -38.27
C ALA A 86 8.12 1.12 -38.86
N ARG A 87 8.83 0.36 -38.02
CA ARG A 87 9.85 -0.60 -38.50
C ARG A 87 9.25 -1.69 -39.38
N ALA A 88 8.07 -2.21 -39.02
CA ALA A 88 7.38 -3.23 -39.81
C ALA A 88 7.00 -2.71 -41.20
N GLN A 89 6.47 -1.48 -41.30
CA GLN A 89 6.15 -0.86 -42.60
C GLN A 89 7.39 -0.65 -43.48
N VAL A 90 8.50 -0.19 -42.90
CA VAL A 90 9.77 -0.02 -43.62
C VAL A 90 10.28 -1.36 -44.15
N GLU A 91 10.24 -2.41 -43.33
CA GLU A 91 10.67 -3.75 -43.71
C GLU A 91 9.77 -4.39 -44.75
N GLU A 92 8.45 -4.18 -44.67
CA GLU A 92 7.49 -4.61 -45.68
C GLU A 92 7.76 -3.94 -47.03
N LYS A 93 7.98 -2.62 -47.04
CA LYS A 93 8.35 -1.88 -48.25
C LYS A 93 9.64 -2.41 -48.88
N ARG A 94 10.68 -2.63 -48.05
CA ARG A 94 11.95 -3.22 -48.51
C ARG A 94 11.73 -4.59 -49.16
N ARG A 95 10.94 -5.47 -48.54
CA ARG A 95 10.63 -6.81 -49.08
C ARG A 95 9.86 -6.73 -50.39
N SER A 96 8.90 -5.80 -50.52
CA SER A 96 8.15 -5.58 -51.75
C SER A 96 9.08 -5.17 -52.89
N GLU A 97 9.91 -4.14 -52.68
CA GLU A 97 10.87 -3.66 -53.68
C GLU A 97 11.87 -4.75 -54.08
N GLU A 98 12.38 -5.53 -53.12
CA GLU A 98 13.25 -6.67 -53.39
C GLU A 98 12.55 -7.78 -54.19
N SER A 99 11.28 -8.04 -53.90
CA SER A 99 10.48 -9.03 -54.64
C SER A 99 10.26 -8.59 -56.08
N GLU A 100 9.92 -7.32 -56.32
CA GLU A 100 9.75 -6.77 -57.66
C GLU A 100 11.03 -6.85 -58.49
N VAL A 101 12.19 -6.58 -57.88
CA VAL A 101 13.50 -6.71 -58.55
C VAL A 101 13.78 -8.17 -58.90
N LYS A 102 13.49 -9.11 -57.99
CA LYS A 102 13.67 -10.55 -58.24
C LYS A 102 12.77 -11.04 -59.37
N GLU A 103 11.49 -10.63 -59.39
CA GLU A 103 10.54 -10.99 -60.45
C GLU A 103 11.01 -10.44 -61.82
N LYS A 104 11.43 -9.17 -61.88
CA LYS A 104 12.00 -8.59 -63.10
C LYS A 104 13.24 -9.34 -63.57
N ALA A 105 14.14 -9.70 -62.66
CA ALA A 105 15.33 -10.48 -62.99
C ALA A 105 14.98 -11.88 -63.51
N GLU A 106 14.00 -12.56 -62.92
CA GLU A 106 13.50 -13.85 -63.39
C GLU A 106 12.90 -13.76 -64.81
N LYS A 107 12.13 -12.70 -65.09
CA LYS A 107 11.58 -12.44 -66.42
C LYS A 107 12.68 -12.19 -67.46
N ILE A 108 13.74 -11.49 -67.09
CA ILE A 108 14.91 -11.30 -67.98
C ILE A 108 15.60 -12.64 -68.25
N ARG A 109 15.82 -13.47 -67.22
CA ARG A 109 16.44 -14.81 -67.39
C ARG A 109 15.62 -15.72 -68.29
N SER A 110 14.29 -15.64 -68.24
CA SER A 110 13.39 -16.49 -69.04
C SER A 110 13.19 -16.00 -70.48
N THR A 111 13.14 -14.68 -70.71
CA THR A 111 12.83 -14.10 -72.03
C THR A 111 14.03 -13.54 -72.79
N GLY A 112 15.15 -13.28 -72.11
CA GLY A 112 16.32 -12.60 -72.66
C GLY A 112 16.15 -11.09 -72.89
N ASN A 113 14.95 -10.54 -72.65
CA ASN A 113 14.64 -9.13 -72.91
C ASN A 113 14.64 -8.32 -71.60
N VAL A 114 15.38 -7.21 -71.60
CA VAL A 114 15.39 -6.24 -70.50
C VAL A 114 14.17 -5.30 -70.63
N PRO A 115 13.31 -5.18 -69.60
CA PRO A 115 12.17 -4.28 -69.64
C PRO A 115 12.63 -2.83 -69.86
N VAL A 116 12.09 -2.17 -70.90
CA VAL A 116 12.38 -0.75 -71.17
C VAL A 116 11.54 0.10 -70.22
N CYS A 117 12.19 0.86 -69.34
CA CYS A 117 11.51 1.80 -68.47
C CYS A 117 11.28 3.11 -69.26
N CYS A 118 10.03 3.41 -69.68
CA CYS A 118 9.70 4.77 -70.13
C CYS A 118 9.71 5.67 -68.90
N PHE A 119 10.84 6.34 -68.71
CA PHE A 119 10.94 7.54 -67.88
C PHE A 119 10.40 8.70 -68.70
N CYS A 120 9.09 8.86 -68.68
CA CYS A 120 8.42 9.98 -69.32
C CYS A 120 8.13 11.00 -68.20
N PHE A 121 8.89 12.10 -68.22
CA PHE A 121 8.94 13.19 -67.21
C PHE A 121 7.67 14.04 -67.18
#